data_AF-A0AAX6MP31-F1
#
_entry.id   AF-A0AAX6MP31-F1
#
_cell.length_a   1.000
_cell.length_b   1.000
_cell.length_c   1.000
_cell.angle_alpha   90.00
_cell.angle_beta   90.00
_cell.angle_gamma   90.00
#
_symmetry.space_group_name_H-M   'P 1'
#
loop_
_entity.id
_entity.type
_entity.pdbx_description
1 polymer ?
#
loop_
_entity_poly.entity_id
_entity_poly.type
_entity_poly.pdbx_seq_one_letter_code
_entity_poly.pdbx_strand_id
1 'polypeptide(L)'
;MPRPWEFNEEGPDPPEDERRTLLREGEEKARRVFSDFIDFAFSGNILEIAFGLILATAFTAVTTSLVSDILLPPLSIILPLRRNMGEKFAVLRPGPNYNDEDGYNTLEQAQSDGAVILAYGYRMPSPI
;
A
#
# COMPACT_ATOMS: atom_id res chain seq x y z
N MET A 1 -54.54 -19.89 13.28
CA MET A 1 -54.16 -19.55 11.89
C MET A 1 -52.65 -19.32 11.92
N PRO A 2 -51.85 -20.05 11.13
CA PRO A 2 -50.41 -19.79 11.00
C PRO A 2 -50.19 -18.45 10.28
N ARG A 3 -49.05 -17.80 10.55
CA ARG A 3 -48.76 -16.45 10.03
C ARG A 3 -48.36 -16.51 8.55
N PRO A 4 -48.65 -15.49 7.72
CA PRO A 4 -48.35 -15.49 6.27
C PRO A 4 -46.86 -15.63 5.89
N TRP A 5 -45.96 -15.51 6.86
CA TRP A 5 -44.50 -15.59 6.70
C TRP A 5 -43.88 -16.75 7.49
N GLU A 6 -44.69 -17.64 8.06
CA GLU A 6 -44.21 -18.93 8.58
C GLU A 6 -44.05 -19.88 7.40
N PHE A 7 -42.91 -19.74 6.72
CA PHE A 7 -42.42 -20.78 5.84
C PHE A 7 -42.08 -21.98 6.72
N ASN A 8 -42.75 -23.11 6.48
CA ASN A 8 -42.36 -24.37 7.08
C ASN A 8 -40.98 -24.75 6.50
N GLU A 9 -39.90 -24.37 7.21
CA GLU A 9 -38.52 -24.67 6.82
C GLU A 9 -38.25 -26.19 6.80
N GLU A 10 -39.13 -26.96 7.45
CA GLU A 10 -39.21 -28.42 7.37
C GLU A 10 -39.94 -28.87 6.09
N GLY A 11 -39.30 -28.64 4.94
CA GLY A 11 -39.44 -29.57 3.83
C GLY A 11 -38.95 -30.95 4.29
N PRO A 12 -39.51 -32.08 3.79
CA PRO A 12 -39.02 -33.40 4.14
C PRO A 12 -37.51 -33.45 3.90
N ASP A 13 -36.74 -33.65 4.97
CA ASP A 13 -35.28 -33.71 4.89
C ASP A 13 -34.94 -34.76 3.84
N PRO A 14 -34.18 -34.42 2.79
CA PRO A 14 -33.91 -35.34 1.71
C PRO A 14 -33.37 -36.66 2.27
N PRO A 15 -33.81 -37.80 1.73
CA PRO A 15 -33.31 -39.12 2.12
C PRO A 15 -31.78 -39.12 2.27
N GLU A 16 -31.23 -39.85 3.25
CA GLU A 16 -29.79 -39.80 3.56
C GLU A 16 -28.91 -40.15 2.35
N ASP A 17 -29.41 -40.98 1.45
CA ASP A 17 -28.81 -41.29 0.15
C ASP A 17 -28.77 -40.08 -0.80
N GLU A 18 -29.81 -39.26 -0.87
CA GLU A 18 -29.81 -37.99 -1.61
C GLU A 18 -28.83 -36.98 -0.99
N ARG A 19 -28.76 -36.91 0.34
CA ARG A 19 -27.77 -36.04 1.01
C ARG A 19 -26.34 -36.47 0.67
N ARG A 20 -26.08 -37.78 0.64
CA ARG A 20 -24.76 -38.32 0.28
C ARG A 20 -24.42 -38.10 -1.19
N THR A 21 -25.39 -38.19 -2.11
CA THR A 21 -25.14 -37.90 -3.53
C THR A 21 -24.85 -36.42 -3.76
N LEU A 22 -25.57 -35.50 -3.10
CA LEU A 22 -25.32 -34.07 -3.17
C LEU A 22 -23.95 -33.68 -2.60
N LEU A 23 -23.56 -34.27 -1.47
CA LEU A 23 -22.24 -34.05 -0.89
C LEU A 23 -21.14 -34.56 -1.81
N ARG A 24 -21.30 -35.75 -2.38
CA ARG A 24 -20.32 -36.34 -3.30
C ARG A 24 -20.23 -35.57 -4.62
N GLU A 25 -21.35 -35.11 -5.15
CA GLU A 25 -21.39 -34.24 -6.34
C GLU A 25 -20.69 -32.91 -6.08
N GLY A 26 -20.90 -32.31 -4.90
CA GLY A 26 -20.19 -31.11 -4.46
C GLY A 26 -18.69 -31.31 -4.37
N GLU A 27 -18.24 -32.43 -3.77
CA GLU A 27 -16.82 -32.78 -3.67
C GLU A 27 -16.17 -33.04 -5.04
N GLU A 28 -16.84 -33.78 -5.92
CA GLU A 28 -16.35 -34.06 -7.27
C GLU A 28 -16.25 -32.78 -8.10
N LYS A 29 -17.25 -31.90 -7.99
CA LYS A 29 -17.27 -30.61 -8.68
C LYS A 29 -16.19 -29.67 -8.14
N ALA A 30 -16.00 -29.62 -6.81
CA ALA A 30 -14.93 -28.84 -6.20
C ALA A 30 -13.54 -29.35 -6.61
N ARG A 31 -13.35 -30.67 -6.63
CA ARG A 31 -12.09 -31.30 -7.07
C ARG A 31 -11.80 -31.00 -8.54
N ARG A 32 -12.83 -31.01 -9.39
CA ARG A 32 -12.72 -30.66 -10.80
C ARG A 32 -12.36 -29.19 -11.00
N VAL A 33 -13.07 -28.27 -10.33
CA VAL A 33 -12.77 -26.83 -10.37
C VAL A 33 -11.35 -26.55 -9.90
N PHE A 34 -10.87 -27.24 -8.86
CA PHE A 34 -9.49 -27.09 -8.40
C PHE A 34 -8.49 -27.60 -9.45
N SER A 35 -8.72 -28.75 -10.05
CA SER A 35 -7.88 -29.27 -11.15
C SER A 35 -7.83 -28.29 -12.32
N ASP A 36 -8.98 -27.81 -12.77
CA ASP A 36 -9.10 -26.88 -13.89
C ASP A 36 -8.44 -25.53 -13.56
N PHE A 37 -8.53 -25.06 -12.31
CA PHE A 37 -7.84 -23.87 -11.84
C PHE A 37 -6.33 -24.05 -11.85
N ILE A 38 -5.83 -25.20 -11.42
CA ILE A 38 -4.40 -25.52 -11.45
C ILE A 38 -3.89 -25.51 -12.89
N ASP A 39 -4.60 -26.16 -13.82
CA ASP A 39 -4.26 -26.15 -15.25
C ASP A 39 -4.30 -24.74 -15.85
N PHE A 40 -5.26 -23.92 -15.44
CA PHE A 40 -5.35 -22.50 -15.80
C PHE A 40 -4.19 -21.68 -15.25
N ALA A 41 -3.85 -21.84 -13.96
CA ALA A 41 -2.79 -21.10 -13.29
C ALA A 41 -1.41 -21.44 -13.86
N PHE A 42 -1.20 -22.70 -14.29
CA PHE A 42 0.02 -23.14 -14.96
C PHE A 42 0.06 -22.80 -16.45
N SER A 43 -0.98 -22.18 -16.99
CA SER A 43 -0.96 -21.69 -18.37
C SER A 43 0.11 -20.61 -18.52
N GLY A 44 1.01 -20.79 -19.49
CA GLY A 44 2.20 -19.93 -19.67
C GLY A 44 1.88 -18.44 -19.73
N ASN A 45 0.80 -18.06 -20.42
CA ASN A 45 0.36 -16.66 -20.52
C ASN A 45 0.04 -16.00 -19.16
N ILE A 46 -0.49 -16.76 -18.20
CA ILE A 46 -0.84 -16.23 -16.87
C ILE A 46 0.39 -16.23 -15.96
N LEU A 47 1.19 -17.29 -16.02
CA LEU A 47 2.45 -17.37 -15.27
C LEU A 47 3.36 -16.19 -15.60
N GLU A 48 3.56 -15.88 -16.89
CA GLU A 48 4.42 -14.77 -17.32
C GLU A 48 3.93 -13.41 -16.77
N ILE A 49 2.62 -13.16 -16.78
CA ILE A 49 2.02 -11.95 -16.21
C ILE A 49 2.24 -11.90 -14.70
N ALA A 50 2.03 -13.01 -13.99
CA ALA A 50 2.21 -13.10 -12.54
C ALA A 50 3.67 -12.86 -12.13
N PHE A 51 4.62 -13.50 -12.81
CA PHE A 51 6.04 -13.28 -12.57
C PHE A 51 6.46 -11.84 -12.87
N GLY A 52 5.91 -11.22 -13.92
CA GLY A 52 6.14 -9.81 -14.24
C GLY A 52 5.74 -8.88 -13.09
N LEU A 53 4.57 -9.10 -12.48
CA LEU A 53 4.10 -8.30 -11.34
C LEU A 53 4.94 -8.50 -10.07
N ILE A 54 5.30 -9.76 -9.77
CA ILE A 54 6.13 -10.09 -8.59
C ILE A 54 7.51 -9.45 -8.72
N LEU A 55 8.14 -9.57 -9.89
CA LEU A 55 9.45 -8.97 -10.14
C LEU A 55 9.38 -7.45 -10.14
N ALA A 56 8.33 -6.84 -10.71
CA ALA A 56 8.15 -5.39 -10.68
C ALA A 56 8.07 -4.85 -9.25
N THR A 57 7.22 -5.46 -8.42
CA THR A 57 7.03 -5.03 -7.02
C THR A 57 8.29 -5.23 -6.17
N ALA A 58 8.97 -6.36 -6.34
CA ALA A 58 10.24 -6.62 -5.67
C ALA A 58 11.35 -5.65 -6.11
N PHE A 59 11.46 -5.37 -7.41
CA PHE A 59 12.47 -4.47 -7.96
C PHE A 59 12.27 -3.02 -7.51
N THR A 60 11.02 -2.57 -7.40
CA THR A 60 10.71 -1.25 -6.84
C THR A 60 11.22 -1.12 -5.40
N ALA A 61 10.97 -2.11 -4.53
CA ALA A 61 11.44 -2.07 -3.15
C ALA A 61 12.98 -1.99 -3.06
N VAL A 62 13.69 -2.78 -3.88
CA VAL A 62 15.16 -2.76 -3.96
C VAL A 62 15.66 -1.40 -4.47
N THR A 63 15.04 -0.89 -5.53
CA THR A 63 15.41 0.41 -6.10
C THR A 63 15.16 1.54 -5.11
N THR A 64 14.05 1.52 -4.36
CA THR A 64 13.75 2.53 -3.35
C THR A 64 14.77 2.54 -2.21
N SER A 65 15.18 1.38 -1.69
CA SER A 65 16.24 1.32 -0.67
C SER A 65 17.59 1.74 -1.26
N LEU A 66 17.95 1.27 -2.46
CA LEU A 66 19.19 1.68 -3.11
C LEU A 66 19.26 3.20 -3.33
N VAL A 67 18.17 3.79 -3.83
CA VAL A 67 18.08 5.24 -4.03
C VAL A 67 18.18 5.93 -2.68
N SER A 68 17.42 5.51 -1.68
CA SER A 68 17.34 6.20 -0.39
C SER A 68 18.62 6.11 0.44
N ASP A 69 19.25 4.95 0.44
CA ASP A 69 20.35 4.64 1.36
C ASP A 69 21.73 4.91 0.73
N ILE A 70 21.83 4.82 -0.60
CA ILE A 70 23.12 4.94 -1.31
C ILE A 70 23.17 6.15 -2.23
N LEU A 71 22.10 6.47 -2.95
CA LEU A 71 22.12 7.58 -3.91
C LEU A 71 21.74 8.92 -3.27
N LEU A 72 20.77 8.97 -2.35
CA LEU A 72 20.35 10.22 -1.71
C LEU A 72 21.49 10.91 -0.93
N PRO A 73 22.36 10.23 -0.16
CA PRO A 73 23.41 10.94 0.57
C PRO A 73 24.40 11.66 -0.35
N PRO A 74 25.00 11.03 -1.39
CA PRO A 74 25.86 11.72 -2.35
C PRO A 74 25.11 12.73 -3.23
N LEU A 75 23.88 12.41 -3.67
CA LEU A 75 23.08 13.35 -4.47
C LEU A 75 22.69 14.59 -3.67
N SER A 76 22.45 14.47 -2.36
CA SER A 76 22.16 15.62 -1.49
C SER A 76 23.33 16.61 -1.41
N ILE A 77 24.56 16.12 -1.55
CA ILE A 77 25.79 16.92 -1.52
C ILE A 77 26.09 17.51 -2.90
N ILE A 78 25.86 16.74 -3.98
CA ILE A 78 26.27 17.09 -5.34
C ILE A 78 25.21 17.93 -6.07
N LEU A 79 23.92 17.74 -5.78
CA LEU A 79 22.82 18.56 -6.29
C LEU A 79 22.32 19.48 -5.17
N PRO A 80 22.92 20.67 -4.96
CA PRO A 80 22.36 21.71 -4.10
C PRO A 80 21.13 22.38 -4.76
N LEU A 81 20.25 21.61 -5.39
CA LEU A 81 19.04 22.09 -6.08
C LEU A 81 17.83 22.26 -5.15
N ARG A 82 18.01 22.16 -3.83
CA ARG A 82 16.97 22.49 -2.83
C ARG A 82 17.45 23.41 -1.71
N ARG A 83 18.19 24.48 -2.05
CA ARG A 83 17.91 25.77 -1.41
C ARG A 83 16.53 26.23 -1.89
N ASN A 84 15.50 25.65 -1.27
CA ASN A 84 14.08 25.87 -1.46
C ASN A 84 13.74 27.29 -1.95
N MET A 85 13.44 27.44 -3.24
CA MET A 85 12.74 28.62 -3.75
C MET A 85 11.21 28.54 -3.55
N GLY A 86 10.69 27.38 -3.15
CA GLY A 86 9.26 27.18 -2.83
C GLY A 86 8.90 27.03 -1.34
N GLU A 87 9.88 26.75 -0.47
CA GLU A 87 9.66 26.42 0.96
C GLU A 87 10.68 27.13 1.84
N LYS A 88 10.76 28.46 1.75
CA LYS A 88 11.56 29.24 2.71
C LYS A 88 10.84 29.24 4.05
N PHE A 89 11.31 28.44 4.99
CA PHE A 89 10.95 28.57 6.39
C PHE A 89 12.05 29.37 7.10
N ALA A 90 11.66 30.42 7.81
CA ALA A 90 12.57 31.18 8.66
C ALA A 90 12.51 30.57 10.06
N VAL A 91 13.66 30.12 10.56
CA VAL A 91 13.81 29.66 11.95
C VAL A 91 13.87 30.91 12.82
N LEU A 92 12.83 31.17 13.61
CA LEU A 92 12.75 32.37 14.45
C LEU A 92 13.48 32.22 15.79
N ARG A 93 13.70 30.97 16.21
CA ARG A 93 14.50 30.65 17.39
C ARG A 93 15.26 29.34 17.14
N PRO A 94 16.61 29.37 17.14
CA PRO A 94 17.40 28.16 16.98
C PRO A 94 17.23 27.23 18.19
N GLY A 95 17.16 25.93 17.94
CA GLY A 95 17.24 24.90 18.97
C GLY A 95 18.69 24.70 19.45
N PRO A 96 18.92 23.86 20.47
CA PRO A 96 20.23 23.69 21.10
C PRO A 96 21.35 23.18 20.17
N ASN A 97 21.00 22.52 19.06
CA ASN A 97 21.93 21.94 18.10
C ASN A 97 22.01 22.73 16.78
N TYR A 98 21.71 24.02 16.83
CA TYR A 98 21.77 24.90 15.67
C TYR A 98 23.23 25.18 15.30
N ASN A 99 23.68 24.60 14.20
CA ASN A 99 24.95 24.97 13.56
C ASN A 99 24.68 26.17 12.64
N ASP A 100 25.27 27.33 12.97
CA ASP A 100 25.15 28.59 12.20
C ASP A 100 25.56 28.45 10.71
N GLU A 101 26.34 27.42 10.36
CA GLU A 101 26.83 27.21 9.00
C GLU A 101 25.91 26.33 8.14
N ASP A 102 25.14 25.40 8.73
CA ASP A 102 24.35 24.38 8.00
C ASP A 102 22.84 24.43 8.26
N GLY A 103 22.37 25.14 9.30
CA GLY A 103 20.95 25.24 9.63
C GLY A 103 20.25 23.87 9.79
N TYR A 104 18.93 23.84 9.58
CA TYR A 104 18.15 22.60 9.54
C TYR A 104 17.80 22.25 8.10
N ASN A 105 18.08 21.01 7.69
CA ASN A 105 17.91 20.55 6.31
C ASN A 105 16.48 20.10 5.99
N THR A 106 15.66 19.81 7.01
CA THR A 106 14.26 19.38 6.86
C THR A 106 13.35 20.01 7.92
N LEU A 107 12.06 20.17 7.60
CA LEU A 107 11.05 20.70 8.53
C LEU A 107 10.84 19.76 9.73
N GLU A 108 10.87 18.45 9.52
CA GLU A 108 10.76 17.47 10.60
C GLU A 108 11.96 17.52 11.56
N GLN A 109 13.17 17.81 11.06
CA GLN A 109 14.37 17.95 11.90
C GLN A 109 14.30 19.22 12.77
N ALA A 110 13.85 20.34 12.20
CA ALA A 110 13.65 21.57 12.95
C ALA A 110 12.51 21.42 13.99
N GLN A 111 11.43 20.70 13.66
CA GLN A 111 10.30 20.50 14.56
C GLN A 111 10.65 19.54 15.72
N SER A 112 11.43 18.50 15.44
CA SER A 112 11.88 17.52 16.45
C SER A 112 12.95 18.10 17.40
N ASP A 113 13.77 19.04 16.93
CA ASP A 113 14.72 19.80 17.78
C ASP A 113 14.04 20.95 18.55
N GLY A 114 12.71 21.06 18.46
CA GLY A 114 11.90 22.05 19.18
C GLY A 114 12.05 23.48 18.64
N ALA A 115 12.61 23.66 17.45
CA ALA A 115 12.77 24.97 16.84
C ALA A 115 11.40 25.53 16.41
N VAL A 116 11.17 26.80 16.73
CA VAL A 116 9.96 27.51 16.30
C VAL A 116 10.17 27.96 14.86
N ILE A 117 9.48 27.27 13.94
CA ILE A 117 9.63 27.44 12.49
C ILE A 117 8.46 28.27 11.94
N LEU A 118 8.77 29.26 11.09
CA LEU A 118 7.76 30.01 10.36
C LEU A 118 7.88 29.71 8.86
N ALA A 119 7.01 28.84 8.37
CA ALA A 119 6.96 28.42 6.98
C ALA A 119 6.27 29.49 6.12
N TYR A 120 7.06 30.40 5.53
CA TYR A 120 6.57 31.41 4.60
C TYR A 120 6.65 30.89 3.15
N GLY A 121 5.84 29.88 2.84
CA GLY A 121 5.79 29.25 1.51
C GLY A 121 4.38 28.85 1.06
N TYR A 122 3.34 29.12 1.86
CA TYR A 122 1.97 28.81 1.47
C TYR A 122 1.37 30.01 0.72
N ARG A 123 1.20 29.87 -0.59
CA ARG A 123 0.39 30.77 -1.40
C ARG A 123 -1.02 30.75 -0.84
N MET A 124 -1.52 31.91 -0.41
CA MET A 124 -2.92 32.08 -0.01
C MET A 124 -3.85 31.57 -1.13
N PRO A 125 -4.86 30.72 -0.85
CA PRO A 125 -5.92 30.48 -1.81
C PRO A 125 -6.66 31.81 -1.97
N SER A 126 -6.60 32.39 -3.17
CA SER A 126 -7.42 33.55 -3.47
C SER A 126 -8.89 33.14 -3.37
N PRO A 127 -9.74 33.83 -2.58
CA PRO A 127 -11.16 33.64 -2.71
C PRO A 127 -11.58 34.26 -4.05
N ILE A 128 -11.95 33.41 -5.01
CA ILE A 128 -13.11 33.47 -5.93
C ILE A 128 -13.10 32.16 -6.72
#